data_AF-A0A2E9YAC5-F1
#
_entry.id   AF-A0A2E9YAC5-F1
#
_cell.length_a   1.000
_cell.length_b   1.000
_cell.length_c   1.000
_cell.angle_alpha   90.00
_cell.angle_beta   90.00
_cell.angle_gamma   90.00
#
_symmetry.space_group_name_H-M   'P 1'
#
loop_
_entity.id
_entity.type
_entity.pdbx_description
1 polymer ?
#
loop_
_entity_poly.entity_id
_entity_poly.type
_entity_poly.pdbx_seq_one_letter_code
_entity_poly.pdbx_strand_id
1 'polypeptide(L)'
;KTKDILGDAVSDIRMSSTLTSSPARLVASEGGLDFNLERILKAQNPDYQGTAKVLELNPSHPLIEKMNAALETNADVVADTAQILLQQARILDGELPDDPGEFAKQMTNVMLNAL
;
A
#
# COMPACT_ATOMS: atom_id res chain seq x y z
N LYS A 1 -13.49 4.60 1.08
CA LYS A 1 -12.57 5.62 0.52
C LYS A 1 -11.21 5.05 0.15
N THR A 2 -10.34 4.65 1.09
CA THR A 2 -9.01 4.09 0.72
C THR A 2 -9.10 2.84 -0.16
N LYS A 3 -10.06 1.94 0.11
CA LYS A 3 -10.30 0.76 -0.74
C LYS A 3 -10.74 1.16 -2.16
N ASP A 4 -11.54 2.22 -2.29
CA ASP A 4 -11.99 2.74 -3.58
C ASP A 4 -10.82 3.34 -4.37
N ILE A 5 -9.90 4.03 -3.69
CA ILE A 5 -8.68 4.60 -4.27
C ILE A 5 -7.74 3.50 -4.78
N LEU A 6 -7.56 2.43 -4.00
CA LEU A 6 -6.62 1.35 -4.34
C LEU A 6 -7.22 0.30 -5.29
N GLY A 7 -8.55 0.24 -5.42
CA GLY A 7 -9.25 -0.64 -6.34
C GLY A 7 -8.79 -2.10 -6.21
N ASP A 8 -8.38 -2.67 -7.35
CA ASP A 8 -7.95 -4.07 -7.47
C ASP A 8 -6.47 -4.29 -7.09
N ALA A 9 -5.72 -3.24 -6.76
CA ALA A 9 -4.33 -3.37 -6.33
C ALA A 9 -4.20 -4.05 -4.95
N VAL A 10 -5.30 -4.12 -4.19
CA VAL A 10 -5.43 -4.85 -2.92
C VAL A 10 -6.68 -5.72 -2.97
N SER A 11 -6.68 -6.89 -2.34
CA SER A 11 -7.91 -7.69 -2.22
C SER A 11 -8.87 -7.10 -1.21
N ASP A 12 -8.35 -6.63 -0.07
CA ASP A 12 -9.13 -6.06 1.03
C ASP A 12 -8.30 -5.04 1.84
N ILE A 13 -8.96 -4.22 2.66
CA ILE A 13 -8.30 -3.34 3.63
C ILE A 13 -8.81 -3.66 5.04
N ARG A 14 -7.89 -3.87 5.98
CA ARG A 14 -8.21 -4.18 7.37
C ARG A 14 -7.47 -3.24 8.32
N MET A 15 -8.04 -3.03 9.51
CA MET A 15 -7.33 -2.33 10.59
C MET A 15 -6.47 -3.33 11.36
N SER A 16 -5.19 -3.02 11.52
CA SER A 16 -4.26 -3.84 12.30
C SER A 16 -4.35 -3.47 13.77
N SER A 17 -4.27 -4.48 14.64
CA SER A 17 -4.08 -4.32 16.08
C SER A 17 -2.65 -4.59 16.54
N THR A 18 -1.79 -5.10 15.65
CA THR A 18 -0.42 -5.53 15.98
C THR A 18 0.66 -4.58 15.47
N LEU A 19 0.34 -3.73 14.49
CA LEU A 19 1.27 -2.71 14.00
C LEU A 19 1.51 -1.66 15.08
N THR A 20 2.79 -1.38 15.35
CA THR A 20 3.19 -0.36 16.33
C THR A 20 3.72 0.89 15.63
N SER A 21 4.89 0.79 15.00
CA SER A 21 5.56 1.93 14.36
C SER A 21 5.22 2.10 12.88
N SER A 22 4.82 1.04 12.18
CA SER A 22 4.54 1.12 10.74
C SER A 22 3.10 1.59 10.48
N PRO A 23 2.88 2.44 9.46
CA PRO A 23 1.53 2.89 9.09
C PRO A 23 0.70 1.79 8.40
N ALA A 24 1.36 0.86 7.71
CA ALA A 24 0.70 -0.23 7.00
C ALA A 24 1.63 -1.44 6.82
N ARG A 25 1.04 -2.60 6.51
CA ARG A 25 1.72 -3.80 5.99
C ARG A 25 0.83 -4.55 5.01
N LEU A 26 1.41 -5.42 4.18
CA LEU A 26 0.64 -6.38 3.40
C LEU A 26 0.57 -7.71 4.14
N VAL A 27 -0.56 -8.41 3.98
CA VAL A 27 -0.72 -9.79 4.43
C VAL A 27 -1.35 -10.62 3.31
N ALA A 28 -1.03 -11.90 3.26
CA ALA A 28 -1.64 -12.81 2.30
C ALA A 28 -3.17 -12.80 2.48
N SER A 29 -3.89 -12.88 1.36
CA SER A 29 -5.33 -13.10 1.38
C SER A 29 -5.66 -14.49 1.95
N GLU A 30 -6.89 -14.69 2.38
CA GLU A 30 -7.33 -15.98 2.89
C GLU A 30 -7.26 -17.03 1.77
N GLY A 31 -6.47 -18.11 1.98
CA GLY A 31 -6.17 -19.10 0.94
C GLY A 31 -5.19 -18.61 -0.15
N GLY A 32 -4.65 -17.40 -0.01
CA GLY A 32 -3.61 -16.86 -0.88
C GLY A 32 -2.24 -17.49 -0.64
N LEU A 33 -1.33 -17.27 -1.58
CA LEU A 33 0.05 -17.76 -1.47
C LEU A 33 0.84 -16.91 -0.49
N ASP A 34 1.78 -17.55 0.20
CA ASP A 34 2.78 -16.85 1.01
C ASP A 34 3.71 -16.00 0.13
N PHE A 35 4.18 -14.87 0.68
CA PHE A 35 5.04 -13.92 -0.02
C PHE A 35 6.32 -14.56 -0.58
N ASN A 36 6.97 -15.43 0.18
CA ASN A 36 8.21 -16.05 -0.27
C ASN A 36 7.96 -17.02 -1.43
N LEU A 37 6.81 -17.71 -1.43
CA LEU A 37 6.43 -18.59 -2.53
C LEU A 37 6.06 -17.78 -3.78
N GLU A 38 5.31 -16.68 -3.65
CA GLU A 38 5.03 -15.79 -4.79
C GLU A 38 6.32 -15.24 -5.39
N ARG A 39 7.30 -14.85 -4.57
CA ARG A 39 8.60 -14.38 -5.04
C ARG A 39 9.34 -15.44 -5.86
N ILE A 40 9.31 -16.70 -5.42
CA ILE A 40 9.90 -17.82 -6.17
C ILE A 40 9.19 -18.00 -7.52
N LEU A 41 7.86 -17.93 -7.53
CA LEU A 41 7.06 -18.08 -8.76
C LEU A 41 7.30 -16.94 -9.74
N LYS A 42 7.35 -15.68 -9.28
CA LYS A 42 7.71 -14.51 -10.10
C LYS A 42 9.10 -14.67 -10.72
N ALA A 43 10.07 -15.21 -9.97
CA ALA A 43 11.42 -15.45 -10.48
C ALA A 43 11.48 -16.55 -11.56
N GLN A 44 10.57 -17.54 -11.50
CA GLN A 44 10.49 -18.62 -12.48
C GLN A 44 9.65 -18.26 -13.70
N ASN A 45 8.61 -17.45 -13.50
CA ASN A 45 7.69 -17.00 -14.52
C ASN A 45 7.50 -15.47 -14.41
N PRO A 46 8.22 -14.68 -15.23
CA PRO A 46 8.08 -13.23 -15.24
C PRO A 46 6.65 -12.73 -15.54
N ASP A 47 5.82 -13.53 -16.21
CA ASP A 47 4.43 -13.18 -16.52
C ASP A 47 3.47 -13.41 -15.35
N TYR A 48 3.93 -14.04 -14.26
CA TYR A 48 3.14 -14.26 -13.06
C TYR A 48 2.98 -12.95 -12.28
N GLN A 49 1.77 -12.39 -12.30
CA GLN A 49 1.46 -11.09 -11.69
C GLN A 49 1.27 -11.15 -10.16
N GLY A 50 1.24 -12.35 -9.57
CA GLY A 50 0.92 -12.52 -8.14
C GLY A 50 -0.58 -12.43 -7.85
N THR A 51 -0.93 -12.46 -6.57
CA THR A 51 -2.31 -12.25 -6.10
C THR A 51 -2.45 -10.96 -5.32
N ALA A 52 -3.61 -10.31 -5.43
CA ALA A 52 -3.89 -9.09 -4.67
C ALA A 52 -3.94 -9.41 -3.16
N LYS A 53 -3.14 -8.68 -2.39
CA LYS A 53 -2.94 -8.90 -0.96
C LYS A 53 -3.88 -8.03 -0.12
N VAL A 54 -4.04 -8.36 1.15
CA VAL A 54 -4.79 -7.52 2.08
C VAL A 54 -3.86 -6.45 2.63
N LEU A 55 -4.26 -5.18 2.54
CA LEU A 55 -3.54 -4.07 3.16
C LEU A 55 -4.05 -3.86 4.58
N GLU A 56 -3.20 -4.09 5.56
CA GLU A 56 -3.49 -3.75 6.94
C GLU A 56 -3.00 -2.33 7.25
N LEU A 57 -3.88 -1.48 7.79
CA LEU A 57 -3.57 -0.11 8.21
C LEU A 57 -3.49 -0.03 9.73
N ASN A 58 -2.53 0.74 10.25
CA ASN A 58 -2.40 1.02 11.68
C ASN A 58 -3.23 2.26 12.05
N PRO A 59 -4.39 2.10 12.70
CA PRO A 59 -5.26 3.24 13.03
C PRO A 59 -4.62 4.21 14.03
N SER A 60 -3.62 3.76 14.80
CA SER A 60 -2.91 4.58 15.80
C SER A 60 -1.71 5.36 15.23
N HIS A 61 -1.37 5.13 13.97
CA HIS A 61 -0.23 5.80 13.36
C HIS A 61 -0.61 7.23 12.95
N PRO A 62 0.17 8.27 13.30
CA PRO A 62 -0.17 9.67 13.04
C PRO A 62 -0.47 9.99 11.57
N LEU A 63 0.19 9.30 10.64
CA LEU A 63 -0.08 9.42 9.20
C LEU A 63 -1.51 8.98 8.85
N ILE A 64 -1.99 7.86 9.40
CA ILE A 64 -3.33 7.33 9.11
C ILE A 64 -4.40 8.25 9.69
N GLU A 65 -4.18 8.78 10.90
CA GLU A 65 -5.05 9.79 11.50
C GLU A 65 -5.14 11.05 10.64
N LYS A 66 -3.99 11.58 10.18
CA LYS A 66 -3.93 12.76 9.30
C LYS A 66 -4.62 12.52 7.96
N MET A 67 -4.41 11.36 7.34
CA MET A 67 -5.08 10.98 6.10
C MET A 67 -6.59 10.99 6.30
N ASN A 68 -7.09 10.40 7.38
CA ASN A 68 -8.52 10.37 7.68
C ASN A 68 -9.10 11.78 7.86
N ALA A 69 -8.40 12.67 8.56
CA ALA A 69 -8.82 14.06 8.74
C ALA A 69 -8.80 14.88 7.42
N ALA A 70 -7.90 14.53 6.49
CA ALA A 70 -7.72 15.23 5.22
C ALA A 70 -8.58 14.70 4.07
N LEU A 71 -9.39 13.64 4.28
CA LEU A 71 -10.15 12.95 3.23
C LEU A 71 -11.10 13.86 2.43
N GLU A 72 -11.68 14.88 3.06
CA GLU A 72 -12.60 15.81 2.39
C GLU A 72 -11.92 17.07 1.86
N THR A 73 -10.80 17.48 2.46
CA THR A 73 -10.16 18.76 2.16
C THR A 73 -9.02 18.63 1.16
N ASN A 74 -8.32 17.49 1.14
CA ASN A 74 -7.14 17.24 0.31
C ASN A 74 -7.22 15.84 -0.31
N ALA A 75 -8.34 15.52 -0.97
CA ALA A 75 -8.63 14.19 -1.50
C ALA A 75 -7.51 13.64 -2.41
N ASP A 76 -6.94 14.48 -3.28
CA ASP A 76 -5.87 14.07 -4.20
C ASP A 76 -4.57 13.70 -3.45
N VAL A 77 -4.18 14.51 -2.46
CA VAL A 77 -3.00 14.21 -1.62
C VAL A 77 -3.21 12.94 -0.82
N VAL A 78 -4.42 12.70 -0.32
CA VAL A 78 -4.77 11.46 0.39
C VAL A 78 -4.73 10.26 -0.56
N ALA A 79 -5.17 10.42 -1.81
CA ALA A 79 -5.10 9.37 -2.82
C ALA A 79 -3.65 9.00 -3.15
N ASP A 80 -2.79 9.99 -3.41
CA ASP A 80 -1.36 9.77 -3.64
C ASP A 80 -0.70 9.13 -2.40
N THR A 81 -1.05 9.58 -1.19
CA THR A 81 -0.52 9.00 0.05
C THR A 81 -0.94 7.54 0.23
N ALA A 82 -2.18 7.18 -0.11
CA ALA A 82 -2.65 5.80 -0.05
C ALA A 82 -1.89 4.89 -1.02
N GLN A 83 -1.64 5.36 -2.24
CA GLN A 83 -0.84 4.65 -3.23
C GLN A 83 0.60 4.46 -2.75
N ILE A 84 1.22 5.53 -2.23
CA ILE A 84 2.57 5.46 -1.64
C ILE A 84 2.64 4.44 -0.51
N LEU A 85 1.66 4.39 0.40
CA LEU A 85 1.63 3.41 1.49
C LEU A 85 1.59 1.97 1.00
N LEU A 86 0.82 1.69 -0.06
CA LEU A 86 0.79 0.38 -0.69
C LEU A 86 2.17 0.02 -1.27
N GLN A 87 2.79 0.94 -2.00
CA GLN A 87 4.12 0.70 -2.60
C GLN A 87 5.21 0.56 -1.53
N GLN A 88 5.14 1.32 -0.43
CA GLN A 88 6.06 1.16 0.71
C GLN A 88 5.91 -0.21 1.37
N ALA A 89 4.68 -0.70 1.54
CA ALA A 89 4.47 -2.03 2.10
C ALA A 89 5.08 -3.13 1.20
N ARG A 90 4.93 -3.00 -0.13
CA ARG A 90 5.59 -3.89 -1.12
C ARG A 90 7.11 -3.86 -0.99
N ILE A 91 7.71 -2.67 -0.89
CA ILE A 91 9.16 -2.49 -0.72
C ILE A 91 9.65 -3.20 0.54
N LEU A 92 8.92 -3.08 1.66
CA LEU A 92 9.28 -3.75 2.91
C LEU A 92 9.20 -5.28 2.81
N ASP A 93 8.33 -5.81 1.96
CA ASP A 93 8.24 -7.24 1.65
C ASP A 93 9.23 -7.68 0.56
N GLY A 94 10.11 -6.78 0.11
CA GLY A 94 11.16 -7.06 -0.88
C GLY A 94 10.68 -7.05 -2.34
N GLU A 95 9.49 -6.52 -2.60
CA GLU A 95 8.95 -6.30 -3.94
C GLU A 95 9.32 -4.91 -4.48
N LEU A 96 9.47 -4.80 -5.79
CA LEU A 96 9.58 -3.49 -6.44
C LEU A 96 8.19 -2.84 -6.52
N PRO A 97 8.11 -1.50 -6.55
CA PRO A 97 6.87 -0.82 -6.91
C PRO A 97 6.36 -1.28 -8.28
N ASP A 98 5.04 -1.34 -8.45
CA ASP A 98 4.43 -1.76 -9.72
C ASP A 98 4.84 -0.84 -10.88
N ASP A 99 4.81 0.47 -10.63
CA ASP A 99 5.33 1.50 -11.51
C ASP A 99 6.24 2.45 -10.70
N PRO A 100 7.57 2.30 -10.81
CA PRO A 100 8.51 3.19 -10.11
C PRO A 100 8.39 4.66 -10.51
N GLY A 101 7.97 4.96 -11.74
CA GLY A 101 7.79 6.32 -12.24
C GLY A 101 6.58 7.00 -11.61
N GLU A 102 5.44 6.30 -11.58
CA GLU A 102 4.24 6.82 -10.93
C GLU A 102 4.44 6.94 -9.41
N PHE A 103 5.11 5.97 -8.78
CA PHE A 103 5.47 6.05 -7.35
C PHE A 103 6.31 7.30 -7.03
N ALA A 104 7.36 7.58 -7.83
CA ALA A 104 8.21 8.76 -7.64
C ALA A 104 7.44 10.07 -7.83
N LYS A 105 6.53 10.12 -8.81
CA LYS A 105 5.66 11.27 -9.07
C LYS A 105 4.69 11.53 -7.93
N GLN A 106 4.00 10.50 -7.43
CA GLN A 106 3.11 10.60 -6.27
C GLN A 106 3.88 11.08 -5.03
N MET A 107 5.06 10.52 -4.78
CA MET A 107 5.91 10.95 -3.68
C MET A 107 6.29 12.43 -3.80
N THR A 108 6.63 12.89 -5.02
CA THR A 108 6.94 14.29 -5.29
C THR A 108 5.73 15.20 -5.03
N ASN A 109 4.53 14.80 -5.47
CA ASN A 109 3.29 15.55 -5.23
C ASN A 109 3.02 15.71 -3.74
N VAL A 110 3.13 14.62 -2.96
CA VAL A 110 2.92 14.65 -1.51
C VAL A 110 3.95 15.56 -0.83
N MET A 111 5.22 15.50 -1.24
CA MET A 111 6.27 16.37 -0.70
C MET A 111 6.01 17.85 -1.01
N LEU A 112 5.57 18.20 -2.22
CA LEU A 112 5.27 19.57 -2.61
C LEU A 112 4.11 20.17 -1.80
N ASN A 113 3.12 19.35 -1.43
CA ASN A 113 1.98 19.79 -0.62
C ASN A 113 2.28 19.81 0.89
N ALA A 114 3.42 19.26 1.31
CA ALA A 114 3.85 19.24 2.70
C ALA A 114 4.78 20.41 3.09
N LEU A 115 5.35 21.10 2.10
CA LEU A 115 6.21 22.29 2.26
C LEU A 115 5.37 23.58 2.29
#